data_AF-A0AAV8V6H2-F1
#
_entry.id   AF-A0AAV8V6H2-F1
#
_cell.length_a   1.000
_cell.length_b   1.000
_cell.length_c   1.000
_cell.angle_alpha   90.00
_cell.angle_beta   90.00
_cell.angle_gamma   90.00
#
_symmetry.space_group_name_H-M   'P 1'
#
loop_
_entity.id
_entity.type
_entity.pdbx_description
1 polymer ?
#
loop_
_entity_poly.entity_id
_entity_poly.type
_entity_poly.pdbx_seq_one_letter_code
_entity_poly.pdbx_strand_id
1 'polypeptide(L)'
;QQKENTTIEDVLAKYVKGEYKFTVGQTVNAYNPVESKDLAYKVHQIDSNCLGITTAAFETIVLECQGKKPEKPGCFSVFTPRTSPKTKTMGATVESKRHCVRTIGAFCVGIFTPLTWTILFDCLPSSVIVPQYGIDVPRNGPPDRQ
;
A
#
# COMPACT_ATOMS: atom_id res chain seq x y z
N GLN A 1 -30.35 3.71 12.11
CA GLN A 1 -28.99 3.13 12.16
C GLN A 1 -28.05 4.13 11.49
N GLN A 2 -27.29 4.89 12.27
CA GLN A 2 -26.23 5.75 11.71
C GLN A 2 -25.15 4.80 11.16
N LYS A 3 -24.88 4.87 9.85
CA LYS A 3 -23.61 4.36 9.31
C LYS A 3 -22.55 5.24 9.95
N GLU A 4 -21.74 4.69 10.86
CA GLU A 4 -20.51 5.37 11.26
C GLU A 4 -19.70 5.65 9.99
N ASN A 5 -19.42 6.91 9.73
CA ASN A 5 -18.56 7.31 8.63
C ASN A 5 -17.12 6.98 9.02
N THR A 6 -16.63 5.82 8.58
CA THR A 6 -15.22 5.44 8.75
C THR A 6 -14.31 6.49 8.12
N THR A 7 -13.39 7.04 8.91
CA THR A 7 -12.36 7.98 8.46
C THR A 7 -11.09 7.26 8.04
N ILE A 8 -10.16 7.96 7.37
CA ILE A 8 -8.90 7.34 6.98
C ILE A 8 -7.99 7.11 8.19
N GLU A 9 -8.14 7.95 9.22
CA GLU A 9 -7.49 7.81 10.52
C GLU A 9 -7.93 6.53 11.23
N ASP A 10 -9.22 6.16 11.14
CA ASP A 10 -9.73 4.91 11.70
C ASP A 10 -9.11 3.69 11.01
N VAL A 11 -8.96 3.76 9.69
CA VAL A 11 -8.29 2.71 8.91
C VAL A 11 -6.83 2.61 9.32
N LEU A 12 -6.10 3.73 9.43
CA LEU A 12 -4.72 3.74 9.90
C LEU A 12 -4.58 3.17 11.31
N ALA A 13 -5.50 3.50 12.22
CA ALA A 13 -5.50 3.02 13.59
C ALA A 13 -5.58 1.48 13.69
N LYS A 14 -6.31 0.82 12.78
CA LYS A 14 -6.33 -0.66 12.70
C LYS A 14 -4.94 -1.23 12.46
N TYR A 15 -4.16 -0.63 11.57
CA TYR A 15 -2.78 -1.06 11.32
C TYR A 15 -1.87 -0.86 12.53
N VAL A 16 -1.97 0.29 13.20
CA VAL A 16 -1.20 0.59 14.42
C VAL A 16 -1.54 -0.37 15.56
N LYS A 17 -2.78 -0.84 15.64
CA LYS A 17 -3.24 -1.81 16.65
C LYS A 17 -2.95 -3.28 16.28
N GLY A 18 -2.53 -3.56 15.04
CA GLY A 18 -2.37 -4.94 14.57
C GLY A 18 -3.67 -5.62 14.13
N GLU A 19 -4.75 -4.85 13.92
CA GLU A 19 -6.08 -5.32 13.53
C GLU A 19 -6.21 -5.41 12.00
N TYR A 20 -5.27 -6.11 11.37
CA TYR A 20 -5.24 -6.34 9.93
C TYR A 20 -4.96 -7.81 9.62
N LYS A 21 -5.38 -8.26 8.44
CA LYS A 21 -5.14 -9.63 7.98
C LYS A 21 -4.93 -9.64 6.48
N PHE A 22 -3.91 -10.38 6.06
CA PHE A 22 -3.65 -10.64 4.65
C PHE A 22 -3.95 -12.09 4.31
N THR A 23 -4.44 -12.36 3.11
CA THR A 23 -4.73 -13.72 2.66
C THR A 23 -4.05 -14.02 1.33
N VAL A 24 -3.67 -15.27 1.11
CA VAL A 24 -3.08 -15.70 -0.16
C VAL A 24 -4.08 -15.44 -1.29
N GLY A 25 -3.59 -14.84 -2.38
CA GLY A 25 -4.39 -14.45 -3.54
C GLY A 25 -5.06 -13.08 -3.42
N GLN A 26 -5.04 -12.45 -2.24
CA GLN A 26 -5.50 -11.07 -2.08
C GLN A 26 -4.72 -10.14 -3.02
N THR A 27 -5.45 -9.29 -3.73
CA THR A 27 -4.86 -8.26 -4.59
C THR A 27 -4.53 -7.03 -3.76
N VAL A 28 -3.30 -6.52 -3.93
CA VAL A 28 -2.80 -5.30 -3.34
C VAL A 28 -2.40 -4.37 -4.48
N ASN A 29 -2.99 -3.17 -4.51
CA ASN A 29 -2.67 -2.20 -5.53
C ASN A 29 -1.34 -1.51 -5.21
N ALA A 30 -0.60 -1.17 -6.25
CA ALA A 30 0.68 -0.52 -6.14
C ALA A 30 0.84 0.51 -7.25
N TYR A 31 1.43 1.65 -6.89
CA TYR A 31 1.70 2.73 -7.82
C TYR A 31 3.20 3.01 -7.84
N ASN A 32 3.77 3.12 -9.04
CA ASN A 32 5.13 3.61 -9.22
C ASN A 32 5.06 5.03 -9.83
N PRO A 33 5.43 6.08 -9.07
CA PRO A 33 5.39 7.46 -9.55
C PRO A 33 6.38 7.73 -10.68
N VAL A 34 7.51 7.02 -10.71
CA VAL A 34 8.56 7.20 -11.72
C VAL A 34 8.07 6.68 -13.07
N GLU A 35 7.41 5.52 -13.06
CA GLU A 35 6.88 4.91 -14.29
C GLU A 35 5.46 5.35 -14.62
N SER A 36 4.78 6.06 -13.70
CA SER A 36 3.35 6.38 -13.79
C SER A 36 2.50 5.15 -14.10
N LYS A 37 2.81 4.03 -13.44
CA LYS A 37 2.12 2.75 -13.64
C LYS A 37 1.40 2.33 -12.38
N ASP A 38 0.12 2.04 -12.56
CA ASP A 38 -0.69 1.29 -11.61
C ASP A 38 -0.54 -0.21 -11.88
N LEU A 39 -0.14 -0.94 -10.86
CA LEU A 39 -0.01 -2.40 -10.88
C LEU A 39 -0.79 -3.01 -9.72
N ALA A 40 -1.07 -4.29 -9.86
CA ALA A 40 -1.74 -5.09 -8.87
C ALA A 40 -0.89 -6.33 -8.58
N TYR A 41 -0.52 -6.51 -7.32
CA TYR A 41 0.27 -7.65 -6.87
C TYR A 41 -0.58 -8.59 -6.03
N LYS A 42 -0.40 -9.89 -6.21
CA LYS A 42 -1.06 -10.89 -5.38
C LYS A 42 -0.21 -11.25 -4.18
N VAL A 43 -0.83 -11.24 -3.00
CA VAL A 43 -0.24 -11.83 -1.79
C VAL A 43 0.01 -13.31 -2.04
N HIS A 44 1.23 -13.74 -1.80
CA HIS A 44 1.67 -15.12 -1.95
C HIS A 44 2.62 -15.50 -0.82
N GLN A 45 2.94 -16.79 -0.78
CA GLN A 45 3.89 -17.33 0.17
C GLN A 45 5.32 -17.05 -0.33
N ILE A 46 6.10 -16.29 0.44
CA ILE A 46 7.49 -15.93 0.11
C ILE A 46 8.45 -17.02 0.58
N ASP A 47 8.13 -17.65 1.72
CA ASP A 47 8.84 -18.78 2.30
C ASP A 47 7.82 -19.65 3.06
N SER A 48 8.22 -20.85 3.47
CA SER A 48 7.44 -21.86 4.22
C SER A 48 6.54 -21.28 5.32
N ASN A 49 6.92 -20.18 5.95
CA ASN A 49 6.16 -19.59 7.07
C ASN A 49 5.69 -18.14 6.85
N CYS A 50 5.93 -17.51 5.70
CA CYS A 50 5.68 -16.07 5.53
C CYS A 50 4.86 -15.74 4.28
N LEU A 51 3.94 -14.78 4.44
CA LEU A 51 3.16 -14.15 3.39
C LEU A 51 3.73 -12.80 3.02
N GLY A 52 3.59 -12.44 1.75
CA GLY A 52 3.83 -11.08 1.31
C GLY A 52 3.67 -10.91 -0.19
N ILE A 53 4.27 -9.85 -0.71
CA ILE A 53 4.24 -9.52 -2.14
C ILE A 53 5.65 -9.25 -2.63
N THR A 54 5.87 -9.51 -3.92
CA THR A 54 7.13 -9.22 -4.61
C THR A 54 6.80 -8.35 -5.82
N THR A 55 7.39 -7.16 -5.88
CA THR A 55 7.14 -6.21 -6.96
C THR A 55 7.91 -6.58 -8.22
N ALA A 56 7.62 -5.91 -9.33
CA ALA A 56 8.36 -6.08 -10.59
C ALA A 56 9.83 -5.64 -10.48
N ALA A 57 10.16 -4.79 -9.49
CA ALA A 57 11.52 -4.38 -9.18
C ALA A 57 12.24 -5.34 -8.21
N PHE A 58 11.67 -6.53 -7.97
CA PHE A 58 12.17 -7.52 -7.03
C PHE A 58 12.25 -7.03 -5.57
N GLU A 59 11.46 -6.02 -5.20
CA GLU A 59 11.26 -5.71 -3.79
C GLU A 59 10.24 -6.67 -3.20
N THR A 60 10.61 -7.32 -2.11
CA THR A 60 9.72 -8.19 -1.37
C THR A 60 9.30 -7.51 -0.07
N ILE A 61 7.99 -7.41 0.12
CA ILE A 61 7.36 -6.89 1.35
C ILE A 61 6.80 -8.08 2.13
N VAL A 62 7.32 -8.32 3.33
CA VAL A 62 6.83 -9.36 4.25
C VAL A 62 5.68 -8.80 5.06
N LEU A 63 4.48 -9.38 4.88
CA LEU A 63 3.25 -8.91 5.49
C LEU A 63 2.96 -9.62 6.82
N GLU A 64 3.18 -10.94 6.85
CA GLU A 64 2.90 -11.78 8.01
C GLU A 64 3.81 -13.01 8.00
N CYS A 65 4.24 -13.48 9.18
CA CYS A 65 4.92 -14.76 9.32
C CYS A 65 4.31 -15.57 10.48
N GLN A 66 4.03 -16.85 10.25
CA GLN A 66 3.52 -17.76 11.27
C GLN A 66 4.49 -17.84 12.46
N GLY A 67 3.94 -17.81 13.68
CA GLY A 67 4.70 -17.90 14.92
C GLY A 67 5.55 -16.66 15.26
N LYS A 68 5.53 -15.61 14.43
CA LYS A 68 6.22 -14.34 14.70
C LYS A 68 5.20 -13.22 14.83
N LYS A 69 5.03 -12.70 16.05
CA LYS A 69 4.30 -11.44 16.23
C LYS A 69 5.13 -10.29 15.66
N PRO A 70 4.52 -9.34 14.94
CA PRO A 70 5.23 -8.15 14.50
C PRO A 70 5.72 -7.37 15.71
N GLU A 71 7.02 -7.06 15.74
CA GLU A 71 7.64 -6.28 16.82
C GLU A 71 7.03 -4.87 16.93
N LYS A 72 6.61 -4.32 15.79
CA LYS A 72 5.86 -3.08 15.69
C LYS A 72 4.70 -3.27 14.71
N PRO A 73 3.45 -3.40 15.20
CA PRO A 73 2.29 -3.54 14.33
C PRO A 73 2.20 -2.41 13.30
N GLY A 74 1.78 -2.75 12.09
CA GLY A 74 1.69 -1.79 10.99
C GLY A 74 3.06 -1.40 10.40
N CYS A 75 4.16 -2.06 10.75
CA CYS A 75 5.44 -1.89 10.08
C CYS A 75 5.91 -3.21 9.45
N PHE A 76 6.31 -3.14 8.19
CA PHE A 76 6.63 -4.30 7.36
C PHE A 76 8.09 -4.29 6.94
N SER A 77 8.70 -5.47 6.91
CA SER A 77 10.06 -5.63 6.40
C SER A 77 10.02 -5.61 4.88
N VAL A 78 10.78 -4.69 4.28
CA VAL A 78 10.97 -4.60 2.84
C VAL A 78 12.42 -4.90 2.52
N PHE A 79 12.66 -5.78 1.56
CA PHE A 79 14.00 -6.08 1.10
C PHE A 79 14.09 -6.24 -0.40
N THR A 80 15.27 -5.94 -0.94
CA THR A 80 15.62 -6.15 -2.33
C THR A 80 16.82 -7.10 -2.38
N PRO A 81 16.76 -8.22 -3.10
CA PRO A 81 17.92 -9.06 -3.31
C PRO A 81 18.99 -8.27 -4.07
N ARG A 82 20.21 -8.14 -3.52
CA ARG A 82 21.36 -7.67 -4.31
C ARG A 82 21.97 -8.85 -5.04
N THR A 83 21.93 -8.86 -6.37
CA THR A 83 22.71 -9.77 -7.19
C THR A 83 24.15 -9.25 -7.27
N SER A 84 25.10 -9.91 -6.60
CA SER A 84 26.53 -9.62 -6.77
C SER A 84 27.05 -10.27 -8.06
N PRO A 85 27.65 -9.54 -9.02
CA PRO A 85 28.13 -10.13 -10.28
C PRO A 85 29.32 -11.11 -10.12
N LYS A 86 30.03 -11.09 -8.99
CA LYS A 86 31.29 -11.82 -8.80
C LYS A 86 31.14 -13.23 -8.23
N THR A 87 29.98 -13.56 -7.68
CA THR A 87 29.67 -14.89 -7.16
C THR A 87 28.23 -15.18 -7.55
N LYS A 88 27.97 -16.26 -8.29
CA LYS A 88 26.62 -16.78 -8.54
C LYS A 88 25.99 -17.33 -7.25
N THR A 89 26.04 -16.53 -6.21
CA THR A 89 25.57 -16.79 -4.86
C THR A 89 24.76 -15.55 -4.54
N MET A 90 23.45 -15.73 -4.28
CA MET A 90 22.60 -14.66 -3.76
C MET A 90 23.17 -14.23 -2.40
N GLY A 91 24.10 -13.29 -2.42
CA GLY A 91 24.71 -12.74 -1.22
C GLY A 91 23.64 -11.98 -0.43
N ALA A 92 23.26 -12.54 0.71
CA ALA A 92 22.24 -12.04 1.61
C ALA A 92 22.64 -10.74 2.34
N THR A 93 23.09 -9.71 1.63
CA THR A 93 23.00 -8.34 2.12
C THR A 93 21.62 -7.81 1.78
N VAL A 94 20.64 -8.40 2.45
CA VAL A 94 19.25 -7.95 2.54
C VAL A 94 19.29 -6.73 3.46
N GLU A 95 19.38 -5.51 2.91
CA GLU A 95 19.03 -4.32 3.72
C GLU A 95 17.51 -4.38 3.94
N SER A 96 17.09 -5.16 4.94
CA SER A 96 15.71 -5.19 5.38
C SER A 96 15.44 -3.92 6.17
N LYS A 97 14.75 -2.97 5.55
CA LYS A 97 14.27 -1.77 6.24
C LYS A 97 12.81 -1.98 6.62
N ARG A 98 12.44 -1.50 7.81
CA ARG A 98 11.05 -1.51 8.26
C ARG A 98 10.34 -0.27 7.74
N HIS A 99 9.24 -0.47 7.04
CA HIS A 99 8.40 0.60 6.50
C HIS A 99 7.03 0.52 7.15
N CYS A 100 6.62 1.61 7.78
CA CYS A 100 5.37 1.68 8.54
C CYS A 100 4.24 2.24 7.69
N VAL A 101 3.04 1.72 7.92
CA VAL A 101 1.81 2.18 7.30
C VAL A 101 1.62 3.65 7.61
N ARG A 102 1.22 4.40 6.59
CA ARG A 102 0.85 5.81 6.67
C ARG A 102 -0.30 6.08 5.71
N THR A 103 -0.90 7.26 5.85
CA THR A 103 -1.87 7.75 4.87
C THR A 103 -1.20 8.04 3.53
N ILE A 104 -1.89 7.66 2.46
CA ILE A 104 -1.52 7.87 1.06
C ILE A 104 -2.65 8.70 0.45
N GLY A 105 -2.37 9.99 0.23
CA GLY A 105 -3.44 10.93 -0.09
C GLY A 105 -4.49 11.00 1.02
N ALA A 106 -5.71 11.39 0.66
CA ALA A 106 -6.80 11.58 1.62
C ALA A 106 -7.61 10.30 1.91
N PHE A 107 -7.38 9.20 1.17
CA PHE A 107 -8.33 8.08 1.13
C PHE A 107 -7.72 6.69 1.28
N CYS A 108 -6.40 6.55 1.23
CA CYS A 108 -5.75 5.24 1.31
C CYS A 108 -4.73 5.18 2.43
N VAL A 109 -4.44 3.97 2.90
CA VAL A 109 -3.30 3.68 3.75
C VAL A 109 -2.40 2.65 3.09
N GLY A 110 -1.10 2.79 3.34
CA GLY A 110 -0.10 2.03 2.62
C GLY A 110 1.31 2.30 3.09
N ILE A 111 2.29 1.80 2.34
CA ILE A 111 3.71 2.03 2.59
C ILE A 111 4.40 2.54 1.35
N PHE A 112 5.53 3.20 1.57
CA PHE A 112 6.49 3.54 0.51
C PHE A 112 7.70 2.64 0.66
N THR A 113 8.08 1.97 -0.41
CA THR A 113 9.24 1.09 -0.45
C THR A 113 10.51 1.86 -0.86
N PRO A 114 11.70 1.31 -0.59
CA PRO A 114 12.98 1.91 -1.01
C PRO A 114 13.10 2.18 -2.51
N LEU A 115 12.56 1.32 -3.38
CA LEU A 115 12.56 1.55 -4.84
C LEU A 115 11.31 2.27 -5.32
N THR A 116 10.80 3.20 -4.51
CA THR A 116 9.77 4.19 -4.85
C THR A 116 8.37 3.65 -5.13
N TRP A 117 8.10 2.37 -4.85
CA TRP A 117 6.73 1.85 -4.93
C TRP A 117 5.88 2.37 -3.79
N THR A 118 4.66 2.76 -4.10
CA THR A 118 3.61 3.03 -3.13
C THR A 118 2.66 1.86 -3.12
N ILE A 119 2.63 1.10 -2.02
CA ILE A 119 1.77 -0.08 -1.86
C ILE A 119 0.55 0.32 -1.07
N LEU A 120 -0.65 0.09 -1.61
CA LEU A 120 -1.93 0.46 -1.01
C LEU A 120 -2.57 -0.78 -0.38
N PHE A 121 -2.75 -0.75 0.94
CA PHE A 121 -3.33 -1.89 1.66
C PHE A 121 -4.83 -1.79 1.86
N ASP A 122 -5.32 -0.60 2.17
CA ASP A 122 -6.75 -0.35 2.35
C ASP A 122 -7.08 1.08 1.90
N CYS A 123 -8.26 1.27 1.33
CA CYS A 123 -8.75 2.55 0.84
C CYS A 123 -10.23 2.72 1.19
N LEU A 124 -10.61 3.93 1.59
CA LEU A 124 -12.01 4.27 1.72
C LEU A 124 -12.71 4.17 0.37
N PRO A 125 -13.97 3.69 0.34
CA PRO A 125 -14.72 3.56 -0.89
C PRO A 125 -14.92 4.93 -1.55
N SER A 126 -14.99 4.93 -2.88
CA SER A 126 -15.18 6.12 -3.70
C SER A 126 -16.47 6.91 -3.42
N SER A 127 -17.44 6.34 -2.70
CA SER A 127 -18.60 7.08 -2.21
C SER A 127 -18.26 8.12 -1.12
N VAL A 128 -17.07 8.06 -0.52
CA VAL A 128 -16.50 9.10 0.38
C VAL A 128 -15.70 10.15 -0.43
N ILE A 129 -15.38 9.86 -1.70
CA ILE A 129 -14.57 10.70 -2.61
C ILE A 129 -15.41 11.78 -3.30
N VAL A 130 -16.72 11.86 -3.05
CA VAL A 130 -17.49 13.04 -3.47
C VAL A 130 -17.33 14.09 -2.36
N PRO A 131 -16.53 15.16 -2.54
CA PRO A 131 -16.81 16.36 -1.78
C PRO A 131 -18.26 16.72 -2.12
N GLN A 132 -19.13 16.81 -1.12
CA GLN A 132 -20.48 17.37 -1.25
C GLN A 132 -20.48 18.86 -1.67
N TYR A 133 -19.41 19.34 -2.31
CA TYR A 133 -19.47 20.54 -3.12
C TYR A 133 -19.91 20.11 -4.52
N GLY A 134 -21.24 20.01 -4.66
CA GLY A 134 -21.83 20.23 -5.97
C GLY A 134 -21.27 21.56 -6.48
N ILE A 135 -20.51 21.50 -7.58
CA ILE A 135 -20.27 22.69 -8.38
C ILE A 135 -21.65 23.04 -8.93
N ASP A 136 -22.31 23.98 -8.27
CA ASP A 136 -23.50 24.63 -8.81
C ASP A 136 -22.99 25.51 -9.95
N VAL A 137 -22.92 24.93 -11.15
CA VAL A 137 -22.62 25.69 -12.36
C VAL A 137 -23.82 26.62 -12.55
N PRO A 138 -23.66 27.95 -12.42
CA PRO A 138 -24.76 28.85 -12.72
C PRO A 138 -25.19 28.56 -14.15
N ARG A 139 -26.50 28.40 -14.41
CA ARG A 139 -27.07 28.21 -15.75
C ARG A 139 -26.83 29.39 -16.71
N ASN A 140 -26.04 30.37 -16.30
CA ASN A 140 -25.62 31.48 -17.12
C ASN A 140 -24.40 31.00 -17.89
N GLY A 141 -24.65 30.48 -19.09
CA GLY A 141 -23.60 30.17 -20.05
C GLY A 141 -22.65 31.35 -20.28
N PRO A 142 -21.50 31.12 -20.94
CA PRO A 142 -20.55 32.20 -21.21
C PRO A 142 -21.27 33.37 -21.93
N PRO A 143 -21.00 34.62 -21.54
CA PRO A 143 -21.63 35.78 -22.18
C PRO A 143 -21.33 35.77 -23.67
N ASP A 144 -22.34 36.12 -24.48
CA ASP A 144 -22.20 36.24 -25.92
C ASP A 144 -21.01 37.14 -26.26
N ARG A 145 -20.14 36.66 -27.16
CA ARG A 145 -19.06 37.50 -27.71
C ARG A 145 -19.71 38.59 -28.56
N GLN A 146 -19.59 39.83 -28.10
CA GLN A 146 -19.77 41.01 -28.95
C GLN A 146 -18.67 41.08 -30.01
#